data_AF-A0A9W4PD64-F1
#
_entry.id   AF-A0A9W4PD64-F1
#
_cell.length_a   1.000
_cell.length_b   1.000
_cell.length_c   1.000
_cell.angle_alpha   90.00
_cell.angle_beta   90.00
_cell.angle_gamma   90.00
#
_symmetry.space_group_name_H-M   'P 1'
#
loop_
_entity.id
_entity.type
_entity.pdbx_description
1 polymer ?
#
loop_
_entity_poly.entity_id
_entity_poly.type
_entity_poly.pdbx_seq_one_letter_code
_entity_poly.pdbx_strand_id
1 'polypeptide(L)'
;MNNINITVLAPYITFITAIFVAYLTYQSQLRLKSFELLLKRREEVLHDMEKAIEKFYLIRYELLSPDESQKQTWEKYSRDFYHENIVLYHKIKGANFGKTSFSLLEKFYQVTFEAAYIRSRTEEGALKWIQSLLTLLTTLYGYAHSNVNKEIETISLPLYKRIARYSKQAYRGFRYKWARFLWLRFRINSISKRRNYKRKETNF
;
A
#
# COMPACT_ATOMS: atom_id res chain seq x y z
N MET A 1 -8.29 30.77 -54.92
CA MET A 1 -7.85 30.07 -53.69
C MET A 1 -7.56 31.14 -52.65
N ASN A 2 -8.40 31.26 -51.61
CA ASN A 2 -8.22 32.29 -50.59
C ASN A 2 -7.01 31.94 -49.72
N ASN A 3 -5.92 32.69 -49.89
CA ASN A 3 -4.83 32.73 -48.92
C ASN A 3 -5.37 33.39 -47.65
N ILE A 4 -5.81 32.58 -46.69
CA ILE A 4 -6.12 33.06 -45.35
C ILE A 4 -4.80 33.55 -44.76
N ASN A 5 -4.65 34.88 -44.65
CA ASN A 5 -3.45 35.50 -44.12
C ASN A 5 -3.18 35.01 -42.70
N ILE A 6 -2.04 34.36 -42.50
CA ILE A 6 -1.58 33.78 -41.23
C ILE A 6 -1.60 34.82 -40.10
N THR A 7 -1.42 36.10 -40.43
CA THR A 7 -1.48 37.25 -39.50
C THR A 7 -2.85 37.47 -38.88
N VAL A 8 -3.93 37.10 -39.57
CA VAL A 8 -5.32 37.19 -39.05
C VAL A 8 -5.65 35.98 -38.18
N LEU A 9 -5.10 34.81 -38.50
CA LEU A 9 -5.38 33.55 -37.80
C LEU A 9 -4.53 33.36 -36.52
N ALA A 10 -3.31 33.90 -36.52
CA ALA A 10 -2.35 33.82 -35.41
C ALA A 10 -2.94 34.24 -34.04
N PRO A 11 -3.61 35.40 -33.87
CA PRO A 11 -4.17 35.79 -32.58
C PRO A 11 -5.25 34.83 -32.07
N TYR A 12 -6.05 34.24 -32.97
CA TYR A 12 -7.05 33.23 -32.58
C TYR A 12 -6.38 31.92 -32.14
N ILE A 13 -5.34 31.47 -32.83
CA ILE A 13 -4.55 30.30 -32.42
C ILE A 13 -3.89 30.58 -31.06
N THR A 14 -3.27 31.75 -30.89
CA THR A 14 -2.66 32.13 -29.61
C THR A 14 -3.69 32.15 -28.48
N PHE A 15 -4.87 32.73 -28.71
CA PHE A 15 -5.96 32.75 -27.73
C PHE A 15 -6.43 31.33 -27.36
N ILE A 16 -6.65 30.47 -28.35
CA ILE A 16 -7.03 29.06 -28.13
C ILE A 16 -5.93 28.33 -27.36
N THR A 17 -4.66 28.47 -27.76
CA THR A 17 -3.54 27.85 -27.04
C THR A 17 -3.41 28.37 -25.61
N ALA A 18 -3.65 29.65 -25.37
CA ALA A 18 -3.67 30.23 -24.03
C ALA A 18 -4.78 29.63 -23.16
N ILE A 19 -5.99 29.42 -23.71
CA ILE A 19 -7.08 28.72 -23.02
C ILE A 19 -6.66 27.29 -22.66
N PHE A 20 -6.08 26.55 -23.60
CA PHE A 20 -5.58 25.19 -23.34
C PHE A 20 -4.51 25.16 -22.25
N VAL A 21 -3.54 26.09 -22.30
CA VAL A 21 -2.48 26.21 -21.28
C VAL A 21 -3.06 26.58 -19.92
N ALA A 22 -4.01 27.50 -19.85
CA ALA A 22 -4.69 27.88 -18.61
C ALA A 22 -5.46 26.69 -18.01
N TYR A 23 -6.17 25.93 -18.84
CA TYR A 23 -6.89 24.73 -18.41
C TYR A 23 -5.94 23.64 -17.87
N LEU A 24 -4.85 23.36 -18.58
CA LEU A 24 -3.84 22.39 -18.13
C LEU A 24 -3.17 22.84 -16.82
N THR A 25 -2.89 24.13 -16.70
CA THR A 25 -2.35 24.74 -15.47
C THR A 25 -3.33 24.55 -14.31
N TYR A 26 -4.61 24.86 -14.50
CA TYR A 26 -5.64 24.68 -13.48
C TYR A 26 -5.77 23.21 -13.03
N GLN A 27 -5.80 22.26 -13.98
CA GLN A 27 -5.81 20.84 -13.65
C GLN A 27 -4.56 20.41 -12.85
N SER A 28 -3.39 20.92 -13.22
CA SER A 28 -2.15 20.63 -12.50
C SER A 28 -2.20 21.16 -11.06
N GLN A 29 -2.77 22.35 -10.84
CA GLN A 29 -2.92 22.96 -9.51
C GLN A 29 -3.88 22.16 -8.64
N LEU A 30 -5.04 21.76 -9.17
CA LEU A 30 -5.98 20.89 -8.47
C LEU A 30 -5.32 19.57 -8.06
N ARG A 31 -4.55 18.96 -8.97
CA ARG A 31 -3.82 17.73 -8.69
C ARG A 31 -2.80 17.92 -7.58
N LEU A 32 -1.99 18.98 -7.61
CA LEU A 32 -1.01 19.29 -6.58
C LEU A 32 -1.67 19.51 -5.21
N LYS A 33 -2.75 20.29 -5.16
CA LYS A 33 -3.50 20.54 -3.93
C LYS A 33 -4.13 19.27 -3.35
N SER A 34 -4.69 18.42 -4.21
CA SER A 34 -5.22 17.12 -3.76
C SER A 34 -4.12 16.21 -3.22
N PHE A 35 -2.93 16.25 -3.81
CA PHE A 35 -1.78 15.48 -3.37
C PHE A 35 -1.26 15.97 -2.02
N GLU A 36 -1.16 17.28 -1.82
CA GLU A 36 -0.77 17.89 -0.56
C GLU A 36 -1.72 17.51 0.59
N LEU A 37 -3.03 17.55 0.35
CA LEU A 37 -4.03 17.14 1.34
C LEU A 37 -3.88 15.65 1.70
N LEU A 38 -3.67 14.79 0.71
CA LEU A 38 -3.45 13.36 0.93
C LEU A 38 -2.13 13.07 1.65
N LEU A 39 -1.07 13.81 1.34
CA LEU A 39 0.22 13.72 2.03
C LEU A 39 0.07 14.07 3.50
N LYS A 40 -0.51 15.24 3.80
CA LYS A 40 -0.73 15.68 5.18
C LYS A 40 -1.50 14.66 6.00
N ARG A 41 -2.60 14.13 5.45
CA ARG A 41 -3.39 13.08 6.10
C ARG A 41 -2.56 11.82 6.38
N ARG A 42 -1.69 11.42 5.44
CA ARG A 42 -0.83 10.23 5.59
C ARG A 42 0.29 10.46 6.60
N GLU A 43 0.85 11.66 6.67
CA GLU A 43 1.82 12.06 7.70
C GLU A 43 1.19 12.01 9.10
N GLU A 44 -0.01 12.56 9.26
CA GLU A 44 -0.77 12.47 10.52
C GLU A 44 -0.99 11.01 10.95
N VAL A 45 -1.34 10.14 9.99
CA VAL A 45 -1.55 8.72 10.27
C VAL A 45 -0.25 7.99 10.58
N LEU A 46 0.87 8.31 9.92
CA LEU A 46 2.19 7.75 10.24
C LEU A 46 2.61 8.14 11.66
N HIS A 47 2.34 9.38 12.06
CA HIS A 47 2.60 9.84 13.42
C HIS A 47 1.70 9.13 14.46
N ASP A 48 0.43 8.89 14.13
CA ASP A 48 -0.46 8.08 14.98
C ASP A 48 0.04 6.63 15.10
N MET A 49 0.63 6.07 14.04
CA MET A 49 1.26 4.74 14.08
C MET A 49 2.51 4.73 14.96
N GLU A 50 3.36 5.76 14.91
CA GLU A 50 4.52 5.89 15.79
C GLU A 50 4.10 5.91 17.27
N LYS A 51 3.12 6.75 17.61
CA LYS A 51 2.57 6.81 18.98
C LYS A 51 2.04 5.47 19.45
N ALA A 52 1.34 4.73 18.57
CA ALA A 52 0.86 3.41 18.90
C ALA A 52 2.04 2.43 19.13
N ILE A 53 3.07 2.44 18.27
CA ILE A 53 4.28 1.63 18.43
C ILE A 53 4.98 1.92 19.77
N GLU A 54 5.16 3.20 20.12
CA GLU A 54 5.73 3.61 21.41
C GLU A 54 4.91 3.06 22.59
N LYS A 55 3.58 3.20 22.55
CA LYS A 55 2.69 2.61 23.55
C LYS A 55 2.87 1.09 23.66
N PHE A 56 2.95 0.37 22.53
CA PHE A 56 3.19 -1.07 22.55
C PHE A 56 4.53 -1.43 23.21
N TYR A 57 5.59 -0.65 22.97
CA TYR A 57 6.89 -0.85 23.61
C TYR A 57 6.84 -0.59 25.11
N LEU A 58 6.15 0.47 25.55
CA LEU A 58 5.95 0.77 26.96
C LEU A 58 5.21 -0.37 27.68
N ILE A 59 4.09 -0.84 27.11
CA ILE A 59 3.32 -1.94 27.71
C ILE A 59 4.16 -3.22 27.76
N ARG A 60 4.93 -3.52 26.70
CA ARG A 60 5.84 -4.67 26.71
C ARG A 60 6.89 -4.55 27.82
N TYR A 61 7.42 -3.35 28.05
CA TYR A 61 8.38 -3.09 29.12
C TYR A 61 7.75 -3.26 30.51
N GLU A 62 6.55 -2.72 30.73
CA GLU A 62 5.80 -2.86 31.98
C GLU A 62 5.48 -4.34 32.29
N LEU A 63 5.08 -5.12 31.29
CA LEU A 63 4.81 -6.56 31.44
C LEU A 63 6.07 -7.39 31.73
N LEU A 64 7.25 -6.93 31.31
CA LEU A 64 8.53 -7.59 31.59
C LEU A 64 9.18 -7.08 32.89
N SER A 65 8.63 -6.04 33.51
CA SER A 65 9.19 -5.44 34.72
C SER A 65 9.05 -6.40 35.91
N PRO A 66 10.11 -6.60 36.71
CA PRO A 66 10.05 -7.45 37.91
C PRO A 66 9.25 -6.83 39.06
N ASP A 67 8.81 -5.57 38.93
CA ASP A 67 8.15 -4.80 39.98
C ASP A 67 6.62 -4.98 39.91
N GLU A 68 6.03 -5.76 40.84
CA GLU A 68 4.59 -6.03 40.88
C GLU A 68 3.73 -4.77 41.06
N SER A 69 4.30 -3.71 41.63
CA SER A 69 3.64 -2.41 41.85
C SER A 69 3.32 -1.65 40.54
N GLN A 70 4.03 -1.97 39.45
CA GLN A 70 3.84 -1.36 38.12
C GLN A 70 2.94 -2.18 37.20
N LYS A 71 2.56 -3.40 37.59
CA LYS A 71 1.67 -4.26 36.80
C LYS A 71 0.22 -3.77 36.91
N GLN A 72 -0.16 -2.78 36.11
CA GLN A 72 -1.57 -2.48 35.89
C GLN A 72 -2.30 -3.72 35.34
N THR A 73 -3.52 -3.95 35.80
CA THR A 73 -4.31 -5.13 35.44
C THR A 73 -4.51 -5.17 33.92
N TRP A 74 -4.03 -6.23 33.28
CA TRP A 74 -4.17 -6.52 31.84
C TRP A 74 -5.57 -6.23 31.26
N GLU A 75 -6.61 -6.45 32.06
CA GLU A 75 -8.01 -6.19 31.69
C GLU A 75 -8.32 -4.71 31.41
N LYS A 76 -7.62 -3.76 32.05
CA LYS A 76 -7.76 -2.33 31.79
C LYS A 76 -7.10 -1.96 30.47
N TYR A 77 -5.90 -2.48 30.23
CA TYR A 77 -5.20 -2.28 28.96
C TYR A 77 -5.98 -2.83 27.78
N SER A 78 -6.50 -4.06 27.86
CA SER A 78 -7.15 -4.71 26.72
C SER A 78 -8.37 -3.93 26.18
N ARG A 79 -9.16 -3.27 27.04
CA ARG A 79 -10.34 -2.50 26.61
C ARG A 79 -9.99 -1.18 25.94
N ASP A 80 -9.23 -0.32 26.61
CA ASP A 80 -8.87 1.00 26.08
C ASP A 80 -8.08 0.85 24.77
N PHE A 81 -7.24 -0.17 24.73
CA PHE A 81 -6.38 -0.46 23.60
C PHE A 81 -7.10 -1.06 22.41
N TYR A 82 -8.16 -1.85 22.62
CA TYR A 82 -9.00 -2.32 21.53
C TYR A 82 -9.66 -1.14 20.80
N HIS A 83 -10.18 -0.16 21.54
CA HIS A 83 -10.78 1.04 20.96
C HIS A 83 -9.76 1.89 20.20
N GLU A 84 -8.59 2.15 20.80
CA GLU A 84 -7.53 2.92 20.14
C GLU A 84 -7.05 2.26 18.84
N ASN A 85 -6.85 0.94 18.84
CA ASN A 85 -6.37 0.20 17.67
C ASN A 85 -7.44 0.09 16.56
N ILE A 86 -8.73 0.06 16.89
CA ILE A 86 -9.81 0.15 15.89
C ILE A 86 -9.82 1.50 15.21
N VAL A 87 -9.69 2.58 15.98
CA VAL A 87 -9.59 3.94 15.42
C VAL A 87 -8.37 4.03 14.51
N LEU A 88 -7.23 3.50 14.94
CA LEU A 88 -6.01 3.44 14.13
C LEU A 88 -6.23 2.63 12.84
N TYR A 89 -6.92 1.48 12.91
CA TYR A 89 -7.24 0.68 11.72
C TYR A 89 -8.00 1.50 10.67
N HIS A 90 -9.06 2.20 11.09
CA HIS A 90 -9.86 3.02 10.17
C HIS A 90 -9.10 4.23 9.63
N LYS A 91 -8.24 4.84 10.45
CA LYS A 91 -7.34 5.91 10.02
C LYS A 91 -6.38 5.43 8.92
N ILE A 92 -5.71 4.30 9.12
CA ILE A 92 -4.78 3.72 8.14
C ILE A 92 -5.53 3.31 6.86
N LYS A 93 -6.71 2.69 7.00
CA LYS A 93 -7.56 2.34 5.85
C LYS A 93 -7.93 3.57 5.02
N GLY A 94 -8.29 4.67 5.67
CA GLY A 94 -8.63 5.93 5.03
C GLY A 94 -7.43 6.67 4.41
N ALA A 95 -6.22 6.47 4.95
CA ALA A 95 -4.98 7.03 4.41
C ALA A 95 -4.53 6.38 3.09
N ASN A 96 -5.01 5.16 2.83
CA ASN A 96 -4.81 4.41 1.59
C ASN A 96 -3.33 4.38 1.14
N PHE A 97 -2.49 3.70 1.93
CA PHE A 97 -1.08 3.46 1.61
C PHE A 97 -0.87 2.38 0.53
N GLY A 98 -1.89 1.95 -0.22
CA GLY A 98 -1.78 0.93 -1.27
C GLY A 98 -2.20 -0.50 -0.87
N LYS A 99 -2.10 -1.43 -1.83
CA LYS A 99 -2.66 -2.80 -1.69
C LYS A 99 -1.89 -3.69 -0.71
N THR A 100 -0.57 -3.56 -0.65
CA THR A 100 0.28 -4.39 0.22
C THR A 100 0.10 -4.02 1.68
N SER A 101 0.03 -2.73 2.00
CA SER A 101 -0.29 -2.21 3.33
C SER A 101 -1.71 -2.60 3.75
N PHE A 102 -2.68 -2.61 2.83
CA PHE A 102 -4.03 -3.09 3.13
C PHE A 102 -4.06 -4.55 3.62
N SER A 103 -3.30 -5.45 2.99
CA SER A 103 -3.24 -6.85 3.44
C SER A 103 -2.63 -6.98 4.85
N LEU A 104 -1.64 -6.16 5.19
CA LEU A 104 -1.04 -6.14 6.52
C LEU A 104 -1.99 -5.51 7.55
N LEU A 105 -2.73 -4.49 7.15
CA LEU A 105 -3.73 -3.81 7.98
C LEU A 105 -4.89 -4.75 8.34
N GLU A 106 -5.37 -5.56 7.40
CA GLU A 106 -6.42 -6.56 7.68
C GLU A 106 -5.92 -7.62 8.68
N LYS A 107 -4.65 -8.05 8.56
CA LYS A 107 -4.05 -8.95 9.56
C LYS A 107 -3.90 -8.27 10.93
N PHE A 108 -3.50 -7.01 10.96
CA PHE A 108 -3.44 -6.23 12.20
C PHE A 108 -4.80 -6.15 12.89
N TYR A 109 -5.87 -5.91 12.12
CA TYR A 109 -7.24 -5.90 12.62
C TYR A 109 -7.66 -7.27 13.18
N GLN A 110 -7.39 -8.35 12.43
CA GLN A 110 -7.68 -9.72 12.87
C GLN A 110 -7.00 -10.03 14.20
N VAL A 111 -5.70 -9.77 14.33
CA VAL A 111 -4.95 -10.02 15.57
C VAL A 111 -5.47 -9.14 16.72
N THR A 112 -5.85 -7.89 16.44
CA THR A 112 -6.44 -6.99 17.44
C THR A 112 -7.77 -7.55 17.97
N PHE A 113 -8.63 -8.07 17.08
CA PHE A 113 -9.91 -8.66 17.44
C PHE A 113 -9.78 -10.04 18.10
N GLU A 114 -8.80 -10.85 17.68
CA GLU A 114 -8.56 -12.17 18.25
C GLU A 114 -8.29 -12.09 19.76
N ALA A 115 -7.58 -11.08 20.26
CA ALA A 115 -7.38 -10.93 21.71
C ALA A 115 -8.61 -10.45 22.48
N ALA A 116 -9.57 -9.78 21.83
CA ALA A 116 -10.85 -9.45 22.46
C ALA A 116 -11.68 -10.71 22.74
N TYR A 117 -11.44 -11.80 21.99
CA TYR A 117 -12.19 -13.06 22.07
C TYR A 117 -11.39 -14.23 22.66
N ILE A 118 -10.06 -14.24 22.51
CA ILE A 118 -9.20 -15.37 22.91
C ILE A 118 -8.72 -15.18 24.34
N ARG A 119 -9.28 -16.06 25.18
CA ARG A 119 -8.79 -16.56 26.45
C ARG A 119 -7.26 -16.72 26.48
N SER A 120 -6.54 -15.71 26.96
CA SER A 120 -5.38 -15.96 27.81
C SER A 120 -5.25 -14.79 28.78
N ARG A 121 -5.84 -14.95 29.97
CA ARG A 121 -5.59 -14.09 31.14
C ARG A 121 -4.15 -14.28 31.69
N THR A 122 -3.26 -14.87 30.91
CA THR A 122 -1.88 -15.18 31.29
C THR A 122 -0.94 -14.14 30.71
N GLU A 123 0.05 -13.71 31.50
CA GLU A 123 1.03 -12.68 31.10
C GLU A 123 1.80 -13.08 29.82
N GLU A 124 2.11 -14.37 29.64
CA GLU A 124 2.76 -14.87 28.43
C GLU A 124 1.91 -14.71 27.16
N GLY A 125 0.58 -14.86 27.29
CA GLY A 125 -0.34 -14.67 26.17
C GLY A 125 -0.41 -13.20 25.75
N ALA A 126 -0.48 -12.30 26.72
CA ALA A 126 -0.44 -10.86 26.51
C ALA A 126 0.85 -10.41 25.81
N LEU A 127 2.01 -10.91 26.26
CA LEU A 127 3.31 -10.61 25.65
C LEU A 127 3.40 -11.07 24.19
N LYS A 128 2.97 -12.30 23.89
CA LYS A 128 2.96 -12.82 22.51
C LYS A 128 2.05 -12.03 21.60
N TRP A 129 0.89 -11.59 22.11
CA TRP A 129 -0.04 -10.78 21.35
C TRP A 129 0.52 -9.38 21.06
N ILE A 130 1.05 -8.68 22.06
CA ILE A 130 1.72 -7.38 21.89
C ILE A 130 2.87 -7.48 20.89
N GLN A 131 3.69 -8.51 21.00
CA GLN A 131 4.80 -8.74 20.07
C GLN A 131 4.32 -8.92 18.61
N SER A 132 3.18 -9.60 18.43
CA SER A 132 2.57 -9.80 17.11
C SER A 132 2.05 -8.48 16.54
N LEU A 133 1.36 -7.67 17.36
CA LEU A 133 0.88 -6.35 16.96
C LEU A 133 2.02 -5.39 16.65
N LEU A 134 3.08 -5.37 17.46
CA LEU A 134 4.31 -4.61 17.20
C LEU A 134 4.92 -4.96 15.85
N THR A 135 5.08 -6.26 15.58
CA THR A 135 5.68 -6.74 14.33
C THR A 135 4.85 -6.32 13.12
N LEU A 136 3.52 -6.46 13.21
CA LEU A 136 2.61 -6.05 12.13
C LEU A 136 2.62 -4.54 11.92
N LEU A 137 2.54 -3.76 13.01
CA LEU A 137 2.44 -2.31 12.94
C LEU A 137 3.74 -1.66 12.48
N THR A 138 4.89 -2.13 12.96
CA THR A 138 6.23 -1.66 12.50
C THR A 138 6.47 -2.01 11.02
N THR A 139 6.08 -3.22 10.60
CA THR A 139 6.17 -3.61 9.18
C THR A 139 5.25 -2.73 8.32
N LEU A 140 4.02 -2.52 8.77
CA LEU A 140 3.04 -1.65 8.10
C LEU A 140 3.56 -0.22 7.99
N TYR A 141 4.17 0.32 9.05
CA TYR A 141 4.80 1.63 9.08
C TYR A 141 5.92 1.75 8.05
N GLY A 142 6.82 0.77 7.97
CA GLY A 142 7.88 0.74 6.97
C GLY A 142 7.36 0.71 5.53
N TYR A 143 6.34 -0.11 5.25
CA TYR A 143 5.70 -0.14 3.92
C TYR A 143 4.96 1.15 3.59
N ALA A 144 4.28 1.75 4.57
CA ALA A 144 3.57 3.00 4.42
C ALA A 144 4.52 4.14 4.03
N HIS A 145 5.63 4.29 4.75
CA HIS A 145 6.71 5.24 4.42
C HIS A 145 7.29 5.00 3.03
N SER A 146 7.61 3.75 2.69
CA SER A 146 8.14 3.41 1.37
C SER A 146 7.19 3.80 0.24
N ASN A 147 5.89 3.58 0.42
CA ASN A 147 4.88 3.94 -0.57
C ASN A 147 4.70 5.46 -0.69
N VAL A 148 4.69 6.20 0.43
CA VAL A 148 4.66 7.67 0.40
C VAL A 148 5.87 8.22 -0.35
N ASN A 149 7.08 7.76 -0.01
CA ASN A 149 8.31 8.19 -0.68
C ASN A 149 8.31 7.88 -2.17
N LYS A 150 7.83 6.70 -2.56
CA LYS A 150 7.71 6.32 -3.98
C LYS A 150 6.71 7.20 -4.74
N GLU A 151 5.61 7.58 -4.10
CA GLU A 151 4.62 8.49 -4.71
C GLU A 151 5.20 9.91 -4.87
N ILE A 152 5.87 10.44 -3.85
CA ILE A 152 6.60 11.71 -3.91
C ILE A 152 7.62 11.68 -5.05
N GLU A 153 8.46 10.64 -5.11
CA GLU A 153 9.46 10.46 -6.16
C GLU A 153 8.80 10.42 -7.56
N THR A 154 7.64 9.76 -7.68
CA THR A 154 6.93 9.67 -8.96
C THR A 154 6.40 11.04 -9.41
N ILE A 155 5.94 11.87 -8.48
CA ILE A 155 5.36 13.18 -8.79
C ILE A 155 6.45 14.24 -9.03
N SER A 156 7.56 14.17 -8.31
CA SER A 156 8.69 15.09 -8.47
C SER A 156 9.46 14.88 -9.77
N LEU A 157 9.36 13.68 -10.38
CA LEU A 157 10.02 13.40 -11.65
C LEU A 157 9.45 14.24 -12.81
N PRO A 158 10.28 14.72 -13.74
CA PRO A 158 9.80 15.31 -14.99
C PRO A 158 8.92 14.34 -15.80
N LEU A 159 7.95 14.87 -16.56
CA LEU A 159 6.99 14.08 -17.36
C LEU A 159 7.67 13.04 -18.26
N TYR A 160 8.75 13.41 -18.95
CA TYR A 160 9.48 12.50 -19.83
C TYR A 160 10.10 11.30 -19.07
N LYS A 161 10.64 11.52 -17.86
CA LYS A 161 11.16 10.44 -17.01
C LYS A 161 10.05 9.55 -16.47
N ARG A 162 8.89 10.13 -16.12
CA ARG A 162 7.70 9.36 -15.73
C ARG A 162 7.26 8.42 -16.84
N ILE A 163 7.09 8.94 -18.06
CA ILE A 163 6.65 8.14 -19.22
C ILE A 163 7.63 7.00 -19.50
N ALA A 164 8.94 7.25 -19.44
CA ALA A 164 9.96 6.21 -19.61
C ALA A 164 9.91 5.13 -18.50
N ARG A 165 9.62 5.51 -17.25
CA ARG A 165 9.48 4.56 -16.13
C ARG A 165 8.22 3.70 -16.28
N TYR A 166 7.11 4.31 -16.71
CA TYR A 166 5.85 3.59 -16.99
C TYR A 166 5.99 2.64 -18.18
N SER A 167 6.62 3.06 -19.28
CA SER A 167 6.84 2.19 -20.44
C SER A 167 7.75 1.01 -20.11
N LYS A 168 8.80 1.23 -19.32
CA LYS A 168 9.68 0.16 -18.82
C LYS A 168 8.96 -0.84 -17.92
N GLN A 169 8.07 -0.37 -17.04
CA GLN A 169 7.24 -1.25 -16.20
C GLN A 169 6.22 -2.04 -17.03
N ALA A 170 5.55 -1.38 -17.97
CA ALA A 170 4.60 -2.04 -18.88
C ALA A 170 5.29 -3.12 -19.72
N TYR A 171 6.47 -2.83 -20.26
CA TYR A 171 7.27 -3.79 -21.01
C TYR A 171 7.69 -5.00 -20.16
N ARG A 172 8.14 -4.77 -18.91
CA ARG A 172 8.44 -5.87 -17.98
C ARG A 172 7.20 -6.74 -17.71
N GLY A 173 6.05 -6.12 -17.42
CA GLY A 173 4.80 -6.83 -17.19
C GLY A 173 4.35 -7.66 -18.40
N PHE A 174 4.48 -7.11 -19.60
CA PHE A 174 4.22 -7.81 -20.85
C PHE A 174 5.15 -9.02 -21.04
N ARG A 175 6.45 -8.84 -20.81
CA ARG A 175 7.46 -9.91 -20.91
C ARG A 175 7.15 -11.07 -19.94
N TYR A 176 6.76 -10.77 -18.70
CA TYR A 176 6.37 -11.78 -17.72
C TYR A 176 5.10 -12.54 -18.12
N LYS A 177 4.07 -11.84 -18.62
CA LYS A 177 2.85 -12.50 -19.10
C LYS A 177 3.14 -13.43 -20.28
N TRP A 178 3.97 -12.99 -21.23
CA TRP A 178 4.39 -13.80 -22.36
C TRP A 178 5.21 -15.02 -21.96
N ALA A 179 6.18 -14.86 -21.05
CA ALA A 179 6.96 -15.98 -20.52
C ALA A 179 6.06 -17.02 -19.82
N ARG A 180 5.09 -16.58 -19.03
CA ARG A 180 4.11 -17.45 -18.37
C ARG A 180 3.22 -18.18 -19.38
N PHE A 181 2.77 -17.49 -20.43
CA PHE A 181 1.99 -18.08 -21.52
C PHE A 181 2.77 -19.16 -22.28
N LEU A 182 4.03 -18.87 -22.64
CA LEU A 182 4.91 -19.83 -23.30
C LEU A 182 5.17 -21.05 -22.43
N TRP A 183 5.43 -20.86 -21.13
CA TRP A 183 5.63 -21.96 -20.19
C TRP A 183 4.38 -22.84 -20.05
N LEU A 184 3.19 -22.24 -19.94
CA LEU A 184 1.92 -22.96 -19.90
C LEU A 184 1.69 -23.78 -21.18
N ARG A 185 1.95 -23.19 -22.35
CA ARG A 185 1.85 -23.88 -23.65
C ARG A 185 2.81 -25.07 -23.74
N PHE A 186 4.04 -24.90 -23.26
CA PHE A 186 5.03 -25.97 -23.22
C PHE A 186 4.59 -27.12 -22.29
N ARG A 187 4.04 -26.79 -21.11
CA ARG A 187 3.51 -27.76 -20.14
C ARG A 187 2.31 -28.54 -20.68
N ILE A 188 1.39 -27.88 -21.41
CA ILE A 188 0.24 -28.55 -22.04
C ILE A 188 0.73 -29.52 -23.14
N ASN A 189 1.68 -29.09 -23.97
CA ASN A 189 2.24 -29.93 -25.03
C ASN A 189 3.01 -31.13 -24.48
N SER A 190 3.74 -30.99 -23.36
CA SER A 190 4.45 -32.12 -22.75
C SER A 190 3.49 -33.14 -22.12
N ILE A 191 2.38 -32.69 -21.53
CA ILE A 191 1.31 -33.57 -21.02
C ILE A 191 0.60 -34.29 -22.17
N SER A 192 0.31 -33.59 -23.27
CA SER A 192 -0.28 -34.19 -24.48
C SER A 192 0.61 -35.28 -25.09
N LYS A 193 1.93 -35.01 -25.23
CA LYS A 193 2.89 -36.02 -25.69
C LYS A 193 2.94 -37.23 -24.76
N ARG A 194 2.98 -37.05 -23.43
CA ARG A 194 2.97 -38.17 -22.47
C ARG A 194 1.69 -39.02 -22.55
N ARG A 195 0.52 -38.41 -22.80
CA ARG A 195 -0.74 -39.16 -22.99
C ARG A 195 -0.73 -39.98 -24.29
N ASN A 196 -0.18 -39.44 -25.37
CA ASN A 196 -0.07 -40.16 -26.65
C ASN A 196 0.94 -41.30 -26.60
N TYR A 197 2.03 -41.17 -25.85
CA TYR A 197 2.96 -42.28 -25.59
C TYR A 197 2.30 -43.42 -24.81
N LYS A 198 1.61 -43.10 -23.70
CA LYS A 198 0.89 -44.13 -22.91
C LYS A 198 -0.20 -44.85 -23.72
N ARG A 199 -0.90 -44.16 -24.63
CA ARG A 199 -1.90 -44.81 -25.52
C ARG A 199 -1.28 -45.76 -26.55
N LYS A 200 -0.04 -45.51 -26.97
CA LYS A 200 0.67 -46.42 -27.90
C LYS A 200 1.17 -47.67 -27.18
N GLU A 201 1.54 -47.57 -25.91
CA GLU A 201 1.98 -48.71 -25.09
C GLU A 201 0.82 -49.66 -24.71
N THR A 202 -0.42 -49.16 -24.63
CA THR A 202 -1.60 -49.99 -24.29
C THR A 202 -2.28 -50.66 -25.48
N ASN A 203 -1.84 -50.37 -26.71
CA ASN A 203 -2.39 -50.93 -27.95
C ASN A 203 -1.45 -51.96 -28.61
N PHE A 204 -0.45 -52.44 -27.87
CA PHE A 204 0.40 -53.58 -28.22
C PHE A 204 0.09 -54.76 -27.29
#